data_AF-A0A9R1G8K1-F1
#
_entry.id   AF-A0A9R1G8K1-F1
#
_cell.length_a   1.000
_cell.length_b   1.000
_cell.length_c   1.000
_cell.angle_alpha   90.00
_cell.angle_beta   90.00
_cell.angle_gamma   90.00
#
_symmetry.space_group_name_H-M   'P 1'
#
loop_
_entity.id
_entity.type
_entity.pdbx_description
1 polymer ?
#
loop_
_entity_poly.entity_id
_entity_poly.type
_entity_poly.pdbx_seq_one_letter_code
_entity_poly.pdbx_strand_id
1 'polypeptide(L)' 'VLLQGVPRNAQVDDIERFLCGTNYEPPPFENFIRAGVPEPVRMVLVKFGSRTDATNAFLAKNKGFCLNNPVTMRVIQ' A
#
# COMPACT_ATOMS: atom_id res chain seq x y z
N VAL A 1 -4.69 4.32 -4.59
CA VAL A 1 -4.53 2.85 -4.43
C VAL A 1 -4.56 2.50 -2.95
N LEU A 2 -5.37 1.52 -2.57
CA LEU A 2 -5.43 1.00 -1.20
C LEU A 2 -4.51 -0.21 -1.07
N LEU A 3 -3.52 -0.12 -0.18
CA LEU A 3 -2.67 -1.23 0.26
C LEU A 3 -3.36 -1.95 1.42
N GLN A 4 -3.39 -3.28 1.38
CA GLN A 4 -4.01 -4.12 2.40
C GLN A 4 -3.02 -5.18 2.87
N GLY A 5 -2.99 -5.45 4.18
CA GLY A 5 -2.01 -6.38 4.75
C GLY A 5 -0.69 -5.71 5.14
N VAL A 6 -0.65 -4.38 5.24
CA VAL A 6 0.56 -3.67 5.67
C VAL A 6 0.83 -4.01 7.14
N PRO A 7 2.07 -4.37 7.53
CA PRO A 7 2.40 -4.62 8.92
C PRO A 7 2.16 -3.40 9.80
N ARG A 8 1.70 -3.63 11.05
CA ARG A 8 1.48 -2.54 12.02
C ARG A 8 2.77 -1.83 12.40
N ASN A 9 3.90 -2.53 12.39
CA ASN A 9 5.23 -2.00 12.67
C ASN A 9 5.90 -1.33 11.45
N ALA A 10 5.33 -1.44 10.24
CA ALA A 10 5.90 -0.82 9.04
C ALA A 10 5.96 0.71 9.20
N GLN A 11 7.13 1.30 8.94
CA GLN A 11 7.30 2.74 8.92
C GLN A 11 6.96 3.31 7.54
N VAL A 12 6.93 4.64 7.43
CA VAL A 12 6.71 5.32 6.13
C VAL A 12 7.76 4.86 5.12
N ASP A 13 9.03 4.81 5.52
CA ASP A 13 10.14 4.34 4.67
C ASP A 13 9.92 2.91 4.13
N ASP A 14 9.29 2.02 4.89
CA ASP A 14 9.02 0.65 4.44
C ASP A 14 7.92 0.61 3.37
N ILE A 15 6.95 1.50 3.48
CA ILE A 15 5.88 1.69 2.48
C ILE A 15 6.48 2.33 1.22
N GLU A 16 7.34 3.33 1.36
CA GLU A 16 8.05 3.94 0.23
C GLU A 16 8.96 2.94 -0.49
N ARG A 17 9.69 2.10 0.25
CA ARG A 17 10.49 1.00 -0.32
C ARG A 17 9.62 0.02 -1.10
N PHE A 18 8.46 -0.35 -0.56
CA PHE A 18 7.50 -1.20 -1.27
C PHE A 18 7.04 -0.55 -2.58
N LEU A 19 6.70 0.75 -2.55
CA LEU A 19 6.24 1.54 -3.70
C LEU A 19 7.36 2.00 -4.65
N CYS A 20 8.63 1.71 -4.34
CA CYS A 20 9.78 2.17 -5.11
C CYS A 20 9.64 1.85 -6.61
N GLY A 21 9.89 2.84 -7.47
CA GLY A 21 9.73 2.72 -8.92
C GLY A 21 8.30 2.91 -9.43
N THR A 22 7.41 3.48 -8.61
CA THR A 22 6.04 3.88 -9.02
C THR A 22 5.84 5.38 -8.81
N ASN A 23 4.91 5.98 -9.56
CA ASN A 23 4.62 7.42 -9.52
C ASN A 23 3.56 7.78 -8.45
N TYR A 24 3.84 7.41 -7.20
CA TYR A 24 2.96 7.74 -6.07
C TYR A 24 3.17 9.18 -5.59
N GLU A 25 2.13 9.79 -5.00
CA GLU A 25 2.27 11.09 -4.33
C GLU A 25 3.02 10.92 -2.99
N PRO A 26 3.96 11.82 -2.66
CA PRO A 26 4.74 11.71 -1.44
C PRO A 26 3.87 11.73 -0.17
N PRO A 27 4.37 11.18 0.96
CA PRO A 27 3.65 11.18 2.23
C PRO A 27 3.25 12.60 2.69
N PRO A 28 2.22 12.73 3.54
CA PRO A 28 1.66 11.69 4.42
C PRO A 28 0.67 10.75 3.72
N PHE A 29 0.80 9.46 4.00
CA PHE A 29 -0.20 8.46 3.59
C PHE A 29 -1.37 8.41 4.58
N GLU A 30 -2.57 8.14 4.07
CA GLU A 30 -3.75 7.94 4.91
C GLU A 30 -3.76 6.49 5.43
N ASN A 31 -3.82 6.33 6.75
CA ASN A 31 -3.69 5.03 7.42
C ASN A 31 -5.01 4.63 8.08
N PHE A 32 -5.40 3.37 7.90
CA PHE A 32 -6.61 2.80 8.49
C PHE A 32 -6.29 1.48 9.17
N ILE A 33 -6.89 1.24 10.33
CA ILE A 33 -6.85 -0.08 10.97
C ILE A 33 -8.23 -0.70 10.80
N ARG A 34 -8.28 -1.83 10.09
CA ARG A 34 -9.49 -2.64 10.02
C ARG A 34 -9.41 -3.71 11.09
N ALA A 35 -10.45 -3.82 11.92
CA ALA A 35 -10.61 -4.98 12.79
C ALA A 35 -10.67 -6.24 11.92
N GLY A 36 -9.74 -7.16 12.14
CA GLY A 36 -9.63 -8.43 11.46
C GLY A 36 -9.60 -9.56 12.46
N VAL A 37 -10.01 -10.75 12.03
CA VAL A 37 -9.90 -11.99 12.80
C VAL A 37 -8.90 -12.88 12.04
N PRO A 38 -7.79 -13.32 12.65
CA PRO A 38 -7.44 -13.24 14.08
C PRO A 38 -6.76 -11.93 14.53
N GLU A 39 -6.17 -11.15 13.62
CA GLU A 39 -5.47 -9.90 13.97
C GLU A 39 -5.96 -8.68 13.17
N PRO A 40 -5.87 -7.45 13.74
CA PRO A 40 -6.13 -6.21 13.01
C PRO A 40 -5.21 -6.05 11.81
N VAL A 41 -5.77 -5.64 10.69
CA VAL A 41 -5.03 -5.40 9.45
C VAL A 41 -4.90 -3.90 9.22
N ARG A 42 -3.67 -3.41 9.06
CA ARG A 42 -3.43 -2.03 8.63
C ARG A 42 -3.59 -1.94 7.11
N MET A 43 -4.30 -0.90 6.70
CA MET A 43 -4.47 -0.51 5.31
C MET A 43 -3.89 0.89 5.13
N VAL A 44 -3.33 1.14 3.96
CA VAL A 44 -2.71 2.42 3.62
C VAL A 44 -3.27 2.91 2.30
N LEU A 45 -3.87 4.08 2.29
CA LEU A 45 -4.31 4.73 1.07
C LEU A 45 -3.19 5.64 0.55
N VAL A 46 -2.78 5.34 -0.67
CA VAL A 46 -1.69 6.02 -1.40
C VAL A 46 -2.30 6.70 -2.61
N LYS A 47 -2.05 8.01 -2.77
CA LYS A 47 -2.52 8.77 -3.92
C LYS A 47 -1.55 8.63 -5.09
N PHE A 48 -2.10 8.73 -6.30
CA PHE A 48 -1.38 8.66 -7.56
C PHE A 48 -1.92 9.76 -8.45
N GLY A 49 -1.06 10.49 -9.16
CA GLY A 49 -1.45 11.64 -9.98
C GLY A 49 -2.34 11.29 -11.17
N SER A 50 -2.38 10.01 -11.58
CA SER A 50 -3.28 9.54 -12.62
C SER A 50 -3.79 8.11 -12.36
N ARG A 51 -4.91 7.76 -12.99
CA ARG A 51 -5.42 6.39 -12.99
C ARG A 51 -4.43 5.42 -13.63
N THR A 52 -3.75 5.85 -14.69
CA THR A 52 -2.74 5.04 -15.38
C THR A 52 -1.58 4.68 -14.44
N ASP A 53 -1.07 5.65 -13.67
CA ASP A 53 -0.01 5.40 -12.69
C ASP A 53 -0.47 4.44 -11.59
N ALA A 54 -1.70 4.62 -11.08
CA ALA A 54 -2.28 3.72 -10.10
C ALA A 54 -2.40 2.27 -10.64
N THR A 55 -2.83 2.10 -11.89
CA THR A 55 -2.94 0.79 -12.54
C THR A 55 -1.56 0.17 -12.80
N ASN A 56 -0.58 0.94 -13.28
CA ASN A 56 0.78 0.48 -13.48
C ASN A 56 1.42 0.02 -12.16
N ALA A 57 1.23 0.78 -11.08
CA ALA A 57 1.69 0.41 -9.75
C ALA A 57 1.04 -0.89 -9.27
N PHE A 58 -0.27 -1.06 -9.48
CA PHE A 58 -0.97 -2.31 -9.17
C PHE A 58 -0.37 -3.50 -9.95
N LEU A 59 -0.14 -3.36 -11.26
CA LEU A 59 0.44 -4.43 -12.06
C LEU A 59 1.87 -4.80 -11.61
N ALA A 60 2.67 -3.80 -11.22
CA ALA A 60 4.06 -4.01 -10.84
C ALA A 60 4.26 -4.53 -9.40
N LYS A 61 3.39 -4.14 -8.46
CA LYS A 61 3.64 -4.31 -7.01
C LYS A 61 2.60 -5.14 -6.27
N ASN A 62 1.44 -5.43 -6.87
CA ASN A 62 0.40 -6.19 -6.19
C ASN A 62 0.88 -7.60 -5.82
N LYS A 63 0.50 -8.07 -4.63
CA LYS A 63 0.95 -9.33 -4.02
C LYS A 63 2.45 -9.35 -3.71
N GLY A 64 3.11 -8.19 -3.64
CA GLY A 64 4.47 -8.05 -3.14
C GLY A 64 4.54 -8.16 -1.61
N PHE A 65 5.72 -7.91 -1.06
CA PHE A 65 5.98 -8.05 0.37
C PHE A 65 6.45 -6.73 1.00
N CYS A 66 5.94 -6.40 2.19
CA CYS A 66 6.43 -5.33 3.04
C CYS A 66 6.80 -5.97 4.39
N LEU A 67 8.06 -5.83 4.83
CA LEU A 67 8.60 -6.52 6.02
C LEU A 67 8.19 -8.01 6.10
N ASN A 68 8.39 -8.75 5.01
CA ASN A 68 8.03 -10.17 4.86
C ASN A 68 6.53 -10.51 5.01
N ASN A 69 5.64 -9.52 5.01
CA ASN A 69 4.20 -9.76 4.99
C ASN A 69 3.63 -9.52 3.59
N PRO A 70 2.74 -10.38 3.09
CA PRO A 70 2.13 -10.19 1.79
C PRO A 70 1.20 -8.97 1.81
N VAL A 71 1.41 -8.06 0.85
CA VAL A 71 0.60 -6.86 0.66
C VAL A 71 -0.18 -6.98 -0.64
N THR A 72 -1.49 -6.81 -0.55
CA THR A 72 -2.35 -6.72 -1.73
C THR A 72 -2.69 -5.26 -2.02
N MET A 73 -2.85 -4.95 -3.30
CA MET A 73 -3.18 -3.61 -3.78
C MET A 73 -4.57 -3.62 -4.39
N ARG A 74 -5.32 -2.53 -4.19
CA ARG A 74 -6.60 -2.29 -4.84
C ARG A 74 -6.61 -0.89 -5.44
N VAL A 75 -6.83 -0.79 -6.75
CA VAL A 75 -7.12 0.49 -7.40
C VAL A 75 -8.57 0.86 -7.03
N ILE A 76 -8.74 2.02 -6.41
CA ILE A 76 -10.05 2.56 -6.07
C ILE A 76 -10.52 3.46 -7.23
N GLN A 77 -11.83 3.44 -7.51
CA GLN A 77 -12.45 4.20 -8.59
C GLN A 77 -12.70 5.65 -8.19
#